data_AF-A0A7S6S7R3-F1
#
_entry.id   AF-A0A7S6S7R3-F1
#
_cell.length_a   1.000
_cell.length_b   1.000
_cell.length_c   1.000
_cell.angle_alpha   90.00
_cell.angle_beta   90.00
_cell.angle_gamma   90.00
#
_symmetry.space_group_name_H-M   'P 1'
#
loop_
_entity.id
_entity.type
_entity.pdbx_description
1 polymer ?
#
loop_
_entity_poly.entity_id
_entity_poly.type
_entity_poly.pdbx_seq_one_letter_code
_entity_poly.pdbx_strand_id
1 'polypeptide(L)'
;MKTEPKEWLILGVTQDNQRFRPSDWAERLCGGLACYRNGRWVYSKHVHPVIRQSGICVLVEGALKDTNPDGYKFIMGFAYDNRLKVIPEKEVICEDTLAAEIELISFMKKLRLILLMQQRKVKFPFRH
;
A
#
# COMPACT_ATOMS: atom_id res chain seq x y z
N MET A 1 22.69 8.03 -4.61
CA MET A 1 22.47 6.77 -5.36
C MET A 1 21.00 6.41 -5.22
N LYS A 2 20.27 6.24 -6.33
CA LYS A 2 18.89 5.73 -6.30
C LYS A 2 18.98 4.24 -5.96
N THR A 3 18.48 3.84 -4.80
CA THR A 3 18.41 2.42 -4.44
C THR A 3 17.19 1.84 -5.13
N GLU A 4 17.39 0.97 -6.12
CA GLU A 4 16.29 0.24 -6.74
C GLU A 4 15.53 -0.56 -5.67
N PRO A 5 14.20 -0.54 -5.69
CA PRO A 5 13.41 -1.26 -4.71
C PRO A 5 13.59 -2.77 -4.89
N LYS A 6 13.80 -3.46 -3.76
CA LYS A 6 14.00 -4.90 -3.74
C LYS A 6 12.71 -5.67 -4.04
N GLU A 7 11.57 -5.04 -3.88
CA GLU A 7 10.25 -5.66 -3.92
C GLU A 7 9.23 -4.68 -4.50
N TRP A 8 8.33 -5.20 -5.31
CA TRP A 8 7.25 -4.45 -5.95
C TRP A 8 5.90 -5.05 -5.59
N LEU A 9 4.89 -4.19 -5.48
CA LEU A 9 3.49 -4.58 -5.38
C LEU A 9 2.75 -4.19 -6.63
N ILE A 10 2.08 -5.17 -7.22
CA ILE A 10 1.04 -4.95 -8.22
C ILE A 10 -0.28 -4.85 -7.46
N LEU A 11 -0.90 -3.67 -7.46
CA LEU A 11 -2.14 -3.43 -6.76
C LEU A 11 -3.34 -3.92 -7.57
N GLY A 12 -4.39 -4.38 -6.88
CA GLY A 12 -5.69 -4.69 -7.47
C GLY A 12 -6.50 -3.46 -7.91
N VAL A 13 -5.82 -2.36 -8.24
CA VAL A 13 -6.41 -1.13 -8.76
C VAL A 13 -5.66 -0.66 -10.00
N THR A 14 -6.41 -0.15 -10.97
CA THR A 14 -5.84 0.40 -12.20
C THR A 14 -5.28 1.80 -11.97
N GLN A 15 -4.51 2.30 -12.94
CA GLN A 15 -4.03 3.69 -12.97
C GLN A 15 -5.19 4.70 -12.86
N ASP A 16 -6.38 4.34 -13.34
CA ASP A 16 -7.60 5.16 -13.27
C ASP A 16 -8.36 5.04 -11.92
N ASN A 17 -7.73 4.46 -10.89
CA ASN A 17 -8.31 4.20 -9.57
C ASN A 17 -9.53 3.27 -9.58
N GLN A 18 -9.68 2.43 -10.61
CA GLN A 18 -10.76 1.44 -10.66
C GLN A 18 -10.29 0.10 -10.09
N ARG A 19 -11.17 -0.56 -9.33
CA ARG A 19 -10.88 -1.91 -8.81
C ARG A 19 -10.76 -2.90 -9.96
N PHE A 20 -9.64 -3.61 -10.01
CA PHE A 20 -9.41 -4.65 -11.01
C PHE A 20 -10.24 -5.89 -10.71
N ARG A 21 -10.70 -6.55 -11.77
CA ARG A 21 -11.59 -7.72 -11.71
C ARG A 21 -11.11 -8.76 -12.74
N PRO A 22 -11.40 -10.06 -12.52
CA PRO A 22 -12.17 -10.63 -11.41
C PRO A 22 -11.42 -10.60 -10.07
N SER A 23 -12.08 -10.93 -8.95
CA SER A 23 -11.46 -10.85 -7.61
C SER A 23 -10.36 -11.89 -7.36
N ASP A 24 -10.35 -12.98 -8.12
CA ASP A 24 -9.38 -14.08 -8.06
C ASP A 24 -8.18 -13.87 -9.00
N TRP A 25 -7.98 -12.65 -9.51
CA TRP A 25 -6.95 -12.35 -10.50
C TRP A 25 -5.54 -12.60 -9.96
N ALA A 26 -5.30 -12.34 -8.67
CA ALA A 26 -3.98 -12.47 -8.06
C ALA A 26 -3.58 -13.94 -7.95
N GLU A 27 -4.53 -14.79 -7.55
CA GLU A 27 -4.37 -16.24 -7.50
C GLU A 27 -4.12 -16.80 -8.89
N ARG A 28 -4.87 -16.36 -9.90
CA ARG A 28 -4.66 -16.78 -11.30
C ARG A 28 -3.28 -16.38 -11.82
N LEU A 29 -2.87 -15.14 -11.56
CA LEU A 29 -1.58 -14.62 -12.00
C LEU A 29 -0.42 -15.40 -11.36
N CYS A 30 -0.48 -15.60 -10.04
CA CYS A 30 0.55 -16.37 -9.32
C CYS A 30 0.52 -17.86 -9.68
N GLY A 31 -0.67 -18.39 -9.98
CA GLY A 31 -0.87 -19.76 -10.47
C GLY A 31 -0.14 -20.03 -11.79
N GLY A 32 0.01 -19.03 -12.66
CA GLY A 32 0.78 -19.14 -13.90
C GLY A 32 2.26 -19.46 -13.68
N LEU A 33 2.81 -19.15 -12.50
CA LEU A 33 4.19 -19.47 -12.10
C LEU A 33 4.26 -20.58 -11.03
N ALA A 34 3.16 -21.26 -10.76
CA ALA A 34 3.13 -22.32 -9.75
C ALA A 34 3.85 -23.59 -10.23
N CYS A 35 4.38 -24.35 -9.28
CA CYS A 35 4.95 -25.66 -9.52
C CYS A 35 4.22 -26.73 -8.71
N TYR A 36 4.05 -27.93 -9.26
CA TYR A 36 3.48 -29.06 -8.54
C TYR A 36 4.53 -29.72 -7.66
N ARG A 37 4.31 -29.76 -6.34
CA ARG A 37 5.22 -30.33 -5.34
C ARG A 37 4.43 -31.02 -4.24
N ASN A 38 4.84 -32.24 -3.87
CA ASN A 38 4.25 -33.03 -2.77
C ASN A 38 2.72 -33.14 -2.86
N GLY A 39 2.19 -33.42 -4.06
CA GLY A 39 0.75 -33.61 -4.25
C GLY A 39 -0.09 -32.33 -4.34
N ARG A 40 0.53 -31.14 -4.39
CA ARG A 40 -0.18 -29.85 -4.45
C ARG A 40 0.53 -28.84 -5.35
N TRP A 41 -0.23 -27.89 -5.88
CA TRP A 41 0.32 -26.71 -6.54
C TRP A 41 0.86 -25.72 -5.49
N VAL A 42 2.07 -25.22 -5.71
CA VAL A 42 2.76 -24.27 -4.82
C VAL A 42 3.21 -23.08 -5.66
N TYR A 43 2.88 -21.87 -5.21
CA TYR A 43 3.35 -20.64 -5.86
C TYR A 43 4.86 -20.52 -5.83
N SER A 44 5.40 -19.70 -6.74
CA SER A 44 6.79 -19.27 -6.68
C SER A 44 7.08 -18.59 -5.34
N LYS A 45 8.25 -18.84 -4.76
CA LYS A 45 8.67 -18.18 -3.52
C LYS A 45 8.78 -16.65 -3.66
N HIS A 46 9.04 -16.17 -4.87
CA HIS A 46 9.28 -14.75 -5.17
C HIS A 46 8.04 -14.00 -5.68
N VAL A 47 6.93 -14.70 -5.93
CA VAL A 47 5.68 -14.11 -6.41
C VAL A 47 4.52 -14.79 -5.75
N HIS A 48 3.75 -14.05 -4.97
CA HIS A 48 2.57 -14.58 -4.32
C HIS A 48 1.52 -13.50 -4.05
N PRO A 49 0.24 -13.89 -3.93
CA PRO A 49 -0.81 -12.98 -3.52
C PRO A 49 -0.52 -12.49 -2.09
N VAL A 50 -0.86 -11.23 -1.85
CA VAL A 50 -0.84 -10.63 -0.52
C VAL A 50 -2.05 -9.73 -0.36
N ILE A 51 -2.51 -9.56 0.88
CA ILE A 51 -3.54 -8.59 1.20
C ILE A 51 -2.85 -7.36 1.80
N ARG A 52 -3.18 -6.19 1.26
CA ARG A 52 -2.80 -4.87 1.79
C ARG A 52 -4.07 -4.05 2.03
N GLN A 53 -3.96 -2.85 2.59
CA GLN A 53 -5.12 -1.98 2.85
C GLN A 53 -5.96 -1.71 1.58
N SER A 54 -5.31 -1.57 0.42
CA SER A 54 -5.97 -1.40 -0.88
C SER A 54 -6.67 -2.65 -1.43
N GLY A 55 -6.64 -3.76 -0.69
CA GLY A 55 -7.18 -5.06 -1.08
C GLY A 55 -6.11 -6.06 -1.52
N ILE A 56 -6.52 -7.02 -2.33
CA ILE A 56 -5.64 -8.08 -2.85
C ILE A 56 -4.64 -7.47 -3.83
N CYS A 57 -3.37 -7.79 -3.62
CA CYS A 57 -2.22 -7.37 -4.42
C CYS A 57 -1.34 -8.59 -4.72
N VAL A 58 -0.35 -8.42 -5.59
CA VAL A 58 0.70 -9.41 -5.85
C VAL A 58 2.05 -8.82 -5.47
N LEU A 59 2.76 -9.49 -4.56
CA LEU A 59 4.13 -9.16 -4.22
C LEU A 59 5.08 -9.80 -5.23
N VAL A 60 6.05 -9.04 -5.71
CA VAL A 60 7.07 -9.47 -6.67
C VAL A 60 8.44 -9.09 -6.12
N GLU A 61 9.21 -10.09 -5.67
CA GLU A 61 10.59 -9.89 -5.27
C GLU A 61 11.49 -9.67 -6.49
N GLY A 62 12.43 -8.73 -6.38
CA GLY A 62 13.39 -8.41 -7.44
C GLY A 62 14.28 -9.60 -7.82
N ALA A 63 14.53 -10.53 -6.88
CA ALA A 63 15.27 -11.77 -7.13
C ALA A 63 14.61 -12.68 -8.18
N LEU A 64 13.31 -12.51 -8.45
CA LEU A 64 12.66 -13.21 -9.56
C LEU A 64 13.27 -12.84 -10.91
N LYS A 65 13.69 -11.58 -11.09
CA LYS A 65 14.27 -11.12 -12.36
C LYS A 65 15.55 -11.88 -12.72
N ASP A 66 16.33 -12.25 -11.72
CA ASP A 66 17.59 -12.99 -11.91
C ASP A 66 17.36 -14.50 -12.00
N THR A 67 16.40 -15.02 -11.23
CA THR A 67 16.15 -16.48 -11.15
C THR A 67 15.21 -17.00 -12.24
N ASN A 68 14.24 -16.20 -12.66
CA ASN A 68 13.29 -16.51 -13.73
C ASN A 68 12.89 -15.22 -14.49
N PRO A 69 13.74 -14.75 -15.43
CA PRO A 69 13.52 -13.51 -16.16
C PRO A 69 12.20 -13.51 -16.96
N ASP A 70 11.83 -14.64 -17.56
CA ASP A 70 10.60 -14.78 -18.33
C ASP A 70 9.37 -14.70 -17.43
N GLY A 71 9.41 -15.33 -16.26
CA GLY A 71 8.37 -15.21 -15.24
C GLY A 71 8.23 -13.78 -14.74
N TYR A 72 9.34 -13.07 -14.51
CA TYR A 72 9.30 -11.65 -14.15
C TYR A 72 8.67 -10.79 -15.24
N LYS A 73 9.07 -11.00 -16.51
CA LYS A 73 8.48 -10.31 -17.65
C LYS A 73 6.99 -10.60 -17.82
N PHE A 74 6.57 -11.84 -17.60
CA PHE A 74 5.16 -12.23 -17.63
C PHE A 74 4.34 -11.47 -16.57
N ILE A 75 4.80 -11.45 -15.32
CA ILE A 75 4.11 -10.79 -14.21
C ILE A 75 4.05 -9.27 -14.41
N MET A 76 5.17 -8.64 -14.77
CA MET A 76 5.22 -7.20 -15.01
C MET A 76 4.46 -6.80 -16.28
N GLY A 77 4.49 -7.64 -17.33
CA GLY A 77 3.70 -7.46 -18.54
C GLY A 77 2.21 -7.50 -18.26
N PHE A 78 1.75 -8.46 -17.45
CA PHE A 78 0.36 -8.52 -17.02
C PHE A 78 -0.09 -7.22 -16.33
N ALA A 79 0.73 -6.68 -15.42
CA ALA A 79 0.42 -5.42 -14.75
C ALA A 79 0.34 -4.25 -15.75
N TYR A 80 1.26 -4.19 -16.71
CA TYR A 80 1.28 -3.17 -17.75
C TYR A 80 0.04 -3.24 -18.65
N ASP A 81 -0.25 -4.41 -19.20
CA ASP A 81 -1.35 -4.63 -20.14
C ASP A 81 -2.72 -4.31 -19.51
N ASN A 82 -2.88 -4.62 -18.23
CA ASN A 82 -4.10 -4.33 -17.46
C ASN A 82 -4.10 -2.96 -16.80
N ARG A 83 -3.10 -2.12 -17.07
CA ARG A 83 -2.93 -0.78 -16.49
C ARG A 83 -3.03 -0.80 -14.96
N LEU A 84 -2.47 -1.81 -14.31
CA LEU A 84 -2.43 -1.91 -12.85
C LEU A 84 -1.39 -0.95 -12.28
N LYS A 85 -1.64 -0.48 -11.06
CA LYS A 85 -0.64 0.29 -10.31
C LYS A 85 0.45 -0.63 -9.79
N VAL A 86 1.70 -0.24 -10.02
CA VAL A 86 2.88 -0.93 -9.49
C VAL A 86 3.65 0.06 -8.63
N ILE A 87 3.89 -0.31 -7.37
CA ILE A 87 4.60 0.52 -6.41
C ILE A 87 5.68 -0.29 -5.69
N PRO A 88 6.78 0.32 -5.22
CA PRO A 88 7.69 -0.31 -4.28
C PRO A 88 6.95 -0.76 -3.01
N GLU A 89 7.20 -1.97 -2.51
CA GLU A 89 6.53 -2.48 -1.28
C GLU A 89 6.72 -1.52 -0.09
N LYS A 90 7.91 -0.92 0.03
CA LYS A 90 8.25 0.03 1.10
C LYS A 90 7.44 1.33 1.07
N GLU A 91 6.80 1.66 -0.05
CA GLU A 91 5.98 2.86 -0.20
C GLU A 91 4.52 2.62 0.20
N VAL A 92 4.13 1.38 0.56
CA VAL A 92 2.86 1.13 1.25
C VAL A 92 3.01 1.56 2.70
N ILE A 93 3.04 2.86 2.90
CA ILE A 93 2.75 3.47 4.18
C ILE A 93 1.24 3.58 4.24
N CYS A 94 0.69 2.83 5.18
CA CYS A 94 -0.70 2.87 5.61
C CYS A 94 -1.13 4.32 5.89
N GLU A 95 -2.44 4.54 5.91
CA GLU A 95 -3.15 5.78 6.30
C GLU A 95 -2.79 6.37 7.70
N ASP A 96 -1.67 5.98 8.30
CA ASP A 96 -1.19 6.46 9.59
C ASP A 96 -0.70 7.92 9.52
N THR A 97 -0.30 8.42 8.36
CA THR A 97 -0.01 9.86 8.20
C THR A 97 -1.28 10.69 8.34
N LEU A 98 -2.43 10.22 7.83
CA LEU A 98 -3.71 10.91 8.01
C LEU A 98 -4.23 10.78 9.44
N ALA A 99 -4.10 9.60 10.06
CA ALA A 99 -4.50 9.42 11.46
C ALA A 99 -3.67 10.30 12.41
N ALA A 100 -2.34 10.33 12.24
CA ALA A 100 -1.45 11.18 13.02
C ALA A 100 -1.68 12.68 12.75
N GLU A 101 -1.92 13.08 11.50
CA GLU A 101 -2.28 14.47 11.16
C GLU A 101 -3.64 14.87 11.76
N ILE A 102 -4.64 13.99 11.73
CA ILE A 102 -5.95 14.23 12.34
C ILE A 102 -5.84 14.34 13.86
N GLU A 103 -5.06 13.46 14.51
CA GLU A 103 -4.77 13.54 15.95
C GLU A 103 -4.02 14.83 16.31
N LEU A 104 -3.02 15.22 15.53
CA LEU A 104 -2.26 16.45 15.70
C LEU A 104 -3.17 17.68 15.53
N ILE A 105 -4.01 17.71 14.50
CA ILE A 105 -4.97 18.80 14.26
C ILE A 105 -6.00 18.88 15.41
N SER A 106 -6.50 17.73 15.89
CA SER A 106 -7.41 17.65 17.03
C SER A 106 -6.75 18.18 18.31
N PHE A 107 -5.52 17.74 18.58
CA PHE A 107 -4.72 18.19 19.71
C PHE A 107 -4.48 19.70 19.66
N MET A 108 -4.06 20.23 18.50
CA MET A 108 -3.79 21.65 18.31
C MET A 108 -5.06 22.51 18.45
N LYS A 109 -6.22 22.02 18.00
CA LYS A 109 -7.52 22.67 18.24
C LYS A 109 -7.85 22.72 19.74
N LYS A 110 -7.60 21.63 20.48
CA LYS A 110 -7.83 21.56 21.93
C LYS A 110 -6.90 22.49 22.70
N LEU A 111 -5.62 22.55 22.34
CA LEU A 111 -4.63 23.45 22.93
C LEU A 111 -4.99 24.93 22.71
N ARG A 112 -5.42 25.30 21.49
CA ARG A 112 -5.88 26.66 21.16
C ARG A 112 -7.08 27.09 22.00
N LEU A 113 -8.03 26.19 22.24
CA LEU A 113 -9.20 26.48 23.08
C LEU A 113 -8.80 26.73 24.54
N ILE A 114 -7.89 25.91 25.10
CA ILE A 114 -7.37 26.09 26.46
C ILE A 114 -6.67 27.45 26.59
N LEU A 115 -5.81 27.80 25.63
CA LEU A 115 -5.16 29.12 25.60
C LEU A 115 -6.19 30.26 25.53
N LEU A 116 -7.22 30.13 24.70
CA LEU A 116 -8.30 31.13 24.61
C LEU A 116 -9.10 31.24 25.91
N MET A 117 -9.35 30.13 26.60
CA MET A 117 -10.02 30.12 27.91
C MET A 117 -9.15 30.74 29.01
N GLN A 118 -7.83 30.57 28.96
CA GLN A 118 -6.89 31.21 29.88
C GLN A 118 -6.76 32.72 29.62
N GLN A 119 -6.80 33.15 28.36
CA GLN A 119 -6.81 34.57 28.01
C GLN A 119 -8.14 35.27 28.35
N ARG A 120 -9.27 34.56 28.39
CA ARG A 120 -10.57 35.10 28.83
C ARG A 120 -10.73 35.25 30.34
N LYS A 121 -9.91 34.60 31.17
CA LYS A 121 -9.87 34.85 32.63
C LYS A 121 -9.13 36.15 33.00
N VAL A 122 -8.47 36.81 32.05
CA VAL A 122 -7.76 38.07 32.27
C VAL A 122 -8.48 39.22 31.58
N LYS A 123 -9.63 39.63 32.15
CA LYS A 123 -10.22 40.99 32.16
C LYS A 123 -11.75 40.92 32.33
N PHE A 124 -12.21 41.07 33.56
CA PHE A 124 -13.47 41.77 33.83
C PHE A 124 -13.19 42.81 34.92
N PRO A 125 -12.98 44.09 34.58
CA PRO A 125 -12.97 45.14 35.58
C PRO A 125 -14.43 45.52 35.82
N PHE A 126 -15.05 44.97 36.86
CA PHE A 126 -16.24 45.61 37.43
C PHE A 126 -15.73 46.75 38.33
N ARG A 127 -15.93 47.99 37.88
CA ARG A 127 -15.83 49.18 38.75
C ARG A 127 -17.16 49.32 39.50
N HIS A 128 -17.05 49.53 40.81
CA HIS A 128 -18.15 49.81 41.74
C HIS A 128 -19.00 51.00 41.35
#